data_AF-A0A7S2D212-F1
#
_entry.id   AF-A0A7S2D212-F1
#
_cell.length_a   1.000
_cell.length_b   1.000
_cell.length_c   1.000
_cell.angle_alpha   90.00
_cell.angle_beta   90.00
_cell.angle_gamma   90.00
#
_symmetry.space_group_name_H-M   'P 1'
#
loop_
_entity.id
_entity.type
_entity.pdbx_description
1 polymer ?
#
loop_
_entity_poly.entity_id
_entity_poly.type
_entity_poly.pdbx_seq_one_letter_code
_entity_poly.pdbx_strand_id
1 'polypeptide(L)'
;DLGAGRLLCVDHYCLRSACLDNSESKLRNWQLQGSDYRTDNSLDWTVLLQHNNDLSLDSVMGVAAWQVVPLRAFQHFRIFQTSVNSSGSDRLHCTDIELYGNLTGGS
;
A
#
# COMPACT_ATOMS: atom_id res chain seq x y z
N ASP A 1 7.11 -8.71 3.09
CA ASP A 1 7.97 -8.14 4.15
C ASP A 1 9.30 -7.75 3.53
N LEU A 2 10.09 -6.92 4.21
CA LEU A 2 11.40 -6.52 3.69
C LEU A 2 12.50 -7.54 3.99
N GLY A 3 12.25 -8.59 4.78
CA GLY A 3 13.20 -9.58 5.26
C GLY A 3 13.86 -9.22 6.60
N ALA A 4 14.47 -10.23 7.24
CA ALA A 4 14.99 -10.15 8.61
C ALA A 4 15.94 -8.95 8.82
N GLY A 5 15.69 -8.17 9.87
CA GLY A 5 16.55 -7.06 10.29
C GLY A 5 16.47 -5.81 9.42
N ARG A 6 15.69 -5.79 8.32
CA ARG A 6 15.53 -4.62 7.45
C ARG A 6 14.25 -3.86 7.81
N LEU A 7 14.41 -2.60 8.21
CA LEU A 7 13.34 -1.70 8.62
C LEU A 7 13.35 -0.46 7.72
N LEU A 8 12.20 -0.09 7.17
CA LEU A 8 12.07 1.06 6.28
C LEU A 8 11.21 2.13 6.93
N CYS A 9 11.76 3.34 7.10
CA CYS A 9 10.96 4.53 7.38
C CYS A 9 10.47 5.09 6.03
N VAL A 10 9.23 4.77 5.68
CA VAL A 10 8.64 5.14 4.38
C VAL A 10 8.33 6.62 4.32
N ASP A 11 8.74 7.27 3.23
CA ASP A 11 8.40 8.66 2.91
C ASP A 11 7.60 8.79 1.60
N HIS A 12 7.67 7.80 0.71
CA HIS A 12 6.83 7.70 -0.49
C HIS A 12 6.53 6.25 -0.81
N TYR A 13 5.43 6.03 -1.51
CA TYR A 13 5.17 4.74 -2.12
C TYR A 13 4.46 4.90 -3.45
N CYS A 14 4.57 3.86 -4.28
CA CYS A 14 3.96 3.78 -5.59
C CYS A 14 3.18 2.47 -5.72
N LEU A 15 2.04 2.51 -6.39
CA LEU A 15 1.26 1.34 -6.76
C LEU A 15 1.03 1.31 -8.27
N ARG A 16 0.96 0.09 -8.82
CA ARG A 16 0.50 -0.16 -10.18
C ARG A 16 -0.78 -0.98 -10.18
N SER A 17 -1.80 -0.48 -10.85
CA SER A 17 -3.04 -1.23 -11.08
C SER A 17 -2.77 -2.46 -11.95
N ALA A 18 -3.43 -3.58 -11.62
CA ALA A 18 -3.44 -4.77 -12.47
C ALA A 18 -4.56 -4.76 -13.52
N CYS A 19 -5.28 -3.64 -13.67
CA CYS A 19 -6.47 -3.58 -14.51
C CYS A 19 -6.11 -3.31 -15.98
N LEU A 20 -6.57 -4.21 -16.86
CA LEU A 20 -6.26 -4.22 -18.30
C LEU A 20 -7.29 -3.47 -19.17
N ASP A 21 -8.39 -3.01 -18.59
CA ASP A 21 -9.41 -2.20 -19.26
C ASP A 21 -9.86 -1.02 -18.39
N ASN A 22 -10.83 -0.24 -18.87
CA ASN A 22 -11.35 0.93 -18.16
C ASN A 22 -12.58 0.62 -17.28
N SER A 23 -13.06 -0.62 -17.27
CA SER A 23 -14.32 -1.01 -16.61
C SER A 23 -14.13 -1.76 -15.30
N GLU A 24 -12.98 -2.39 -15.08
CA GLU A 24 -12.86 -3.40 -14.04
C GLU A 24 -12.16 -2.89 -12.77
N SER A 25 -12.85 -3.01 -11.62
CA SER A 25 -12.28 -3.28 -10.30
C SER A 25 -11.08 -2.40 -9.85
N LYS A 26 -11.06 -1.12 -10.25
CA LYS A 26 -9.99 -0.16 -9.91
C LYS A 26 -9.97 0.06 -8.40
N LEU A 27 -8.79 0.00 -7.80
CA LEU A 27 -8.62 0.25 -6.36
C LEU A 27 -9.03 1.70 -6.03
N ARG A 28 -9.89 1.87 -5.00
CA ARG A 28 -10.45 3.17 -4.60
C ARG A 28 -10.24 3.49 -3.12
N ASN A 29 -10.39 2.49 -2.26
CA ASN A 29 -10.44 2.65 -0.82
C ASN A 29 -9.43 1.71 -0.15
N TRP A 30 -8.30 2.25 0.30
CA TRP A 30 -7.25 1.43 0.89
C TRP A 30 -6.41 2.21 1.90
N GLN A 31 -5.60 1.46 2.65
CA GLN A 31 -4.57 2.00 3.51
C GLN A 31 -3.22 1.40 3.14
N LEU A 32 -2.18 2.22 3.14
CA LEU A 32 -0.82 1.73 3.36
C LEU A 32 -0.64 1.53 4.87
N GLN A 33 -0.25 0.35 5.29
CA GLN A 33 0.02 0.03 6.69
C GLN A 33 1.42 -0.54 6.89
N GLY A 34 1.99 -0.28 8.07
CA GLY A 34 3.28 -0.81 8.51
C GLY A 34 3.17 -1.58 9.83
N SER A 35 4.02 -2.60 10.03
CA SER A 35 4.13 -3.35 11.29
C SER A 35 5.54 -3.86 11.55
N ASP A 36 5.85 -4.03 12.84
CA ASP A 36 7.07 -4.68 13.34
C ASP A 36 6.83 -6.16 13.67
N TYR A 37 5.57 -6.61 13.62
CA TYR A 37 5.16 -7.98 13.92
C TYR A 37 4.71 -8.71 12.66
N ARG A 38 4.98 -10.01 12.62
CA ARG A 38 4.48 -10.88 11.56
C ARG A 38 3.14 -11.50 11.98
N THR A 39 2.10 -10.68 12.09
CA THR A 39 0.74 -11.12 12.42
C THR A 39 -0.28 -10.55 11.43
N ASP A 40 -1.42 -11.22 11.26
CA ASP A 40 -2.56 -10.71 10.50
C ASP A 40 -3.53 -9.88 11.37
N ASN A 41 -3.38 -9.94 12.68
CA ASN A 41 -4.17 -9.20 13.66
C ASN A 41 -4.09 -7.69 13.42
N SER A 42 -5.23 -7.08 13.11
CA SER A 42 -5.33 -5.66 12.75
C SER A 42 -4.76 -4.69 13.81
N LEU A 43 -4.75 -5.06 15.09
CA LEU A 43 -4.21 -4.23 16.16
C LEU A 43 -2.69 -4.04 16.08
N ASP A 44 -1.99 -4.91 15.36
CA ASP A 44 -0.54 -4.86 15.22
C ASP A 44 -0.09 -4.00 14.02
N TRP A 45 -1.03 -3.38 13.28
CA TRP A 45 -0.75 -2.60 12.09
C TRP A 45 -0.99 -1.10 12.32
N THR A 46 0.00 -0.29 11.97
CA THR A 46 -0.09 1.17 11.99
C THR A 46 -0.49 1.69 10.61
N VAL A 47 -1.53 2.55 10.54
CA VAL A 47 -1.92 3.23 9.30
C VAL A 47 -0.92 4.33 8.97
N LEU A 48 -0.30 4.23 7.80
CA LEU A 48 0.68 5.21 7.30
C LEU A 48 0.04 6.22 6.36
N LEU A 49 -0.91 5.77 5.53
CA LEU A 49 -1.72 6.65 4.68
C LEU A 49 -3.09 6.02 4.40
N GLN A 50 -4.14 6.84 4.38
CA GLN A 50 -5.52 6.47 4.05
C GLN A 50 -5.91 7.06 2.71
N HIS A 51 -6.55 6.24 1.88
CA HIS A 51 -7.14 6.62 0.61
C HIS A 51 -8.64 6.37 0.67
N ASN A 52 -9.42 7.41 0.37
CA ASN A 52 -10.88 7.35 0.32
C ASN A 52 -11.32 7.79 -1.07
N ASN A 53 -11.89 6.88 -1.84
CA ASN A 53 -12.29 7.08 -3.23
C ASN A 53 -11.20 7.74 -4.09
N ASP A 54 -9.96 7.26 -3.98
CA ASP A 54 -8.83 7.80 -4.72
C ASP A 54 -8.91 7.39 -6.21
N LEU A 55 -8.74 8.36 -7.09
CA LEU A 55 -8.85 8.22 -8.55
C LEU A 55 -7.50 8.23 -9.27
N SER A 56 -6.38 8.21 -8.54
CA SER A 56 -5.05 8.33 -9.12
C SER A 56 -4.65 7.12 -9.99
N LEU A 57 -5.29 5.96 -9.77
CA LEU A 57 -5.09 4.72 -10.53
C LEU A 57 -6.16 4.46 -11.61
N ASP A 58 -6.87 5.49 -12.08
CA ASP A 58 -8.06 5.34 -12.92
C ASP A 58 -7.80 4.97 -14.40
N SER A 59 -6.54 4.78 -14.78
CA SER A 59 -6.15 4.36 -16.14
C SER A 59 -5.87 2.86 -16.25
N VAL A 60 -5.85 2.33 -17.47
CA VAL A 60 -5.35 0.97 -17.77
C VAL A 60 -3.91 0.87 -17.29
N MET A 61 -3.61 -0.15 -16.46
CA MET A 61 -2.29 -0.36 -15.85
C MET A 61 -1.75 0.90 -15.16
N GLY A 62 -2.67 1.73 -14.63
CA GLY A 62 -2.34 3.03 -14.05
C GLY A 62 -1.30 2.93 -12.93
N VAL A 63 -0.44 3.93 -12.87
CA VAL A 63 0.63 4.06 -11.88
C VAL A 63 0.44 5.39 -11.17
N ALA A 64 0.47 5.35 -9.84
CA ALA A 64 0.44 6.55 -9.02
C ALA A 64 1.38 6.40 -7.83
N ALA A 65 1.91 7.54 -7.38
CA ALA A 65 2.77 7.64 -6.23
C ALA A 65 2.23 8.68 -5.26
N TRP A 66 2.42 8.43 -3.98
CA TRP A 66 1.96 9.31 -2.92
C TRP A 66 3.07 9.51 -1.90
N GLN A 67 3.12 10.73 -1.37
CA GLN A 67 3.97 11.08 -0.23
C GLN A 67 3.32 10.57 1.06
N VAL A 68 4.16 10.05 1.95
CA VAL A 68 3.80 9.56 3.28
C VAL A 68 4.54 10.42 4.29
N VAL A 69 3.85 10.87 5.34
CA VAL A 69 4.54 11.54 6.45
C VAL A 69 5.35 10.49 7.20
N PRO A 70 6.69 10.59 7.25
CA PRO A 70 7.51 9.57 7.90
C PRO A 70 7.18 9.52 9.41
N LEU A 71 6.93 8.32 9.92
CA LEU A 71 6.59 8.09 11.34
C LEU A 71 7.74 7.38 12.05
N ARG A 72 7.92 6.10 11.72
CA ARG A 72 9.01 5.24 12.19
C ARG A 72 9.28 4.16 11.16
N ALA A 73 10.37 3.42 11.36
CA ALA A 73 10.73 2.33 10.47
C ALA A 73 9.94 1.05 10.80
N PHE A 74 9.48 0.34 9.77
CA PHE A 74 8.75 -0.93 9.89
C PHE A 74 9.37 -2.02 9.00
N GLN A 75 9.17 -3.29 9.35
CA GLN A 75 9.64 -4.43 8.56
C GLN A 75 8.57 -4.94 7.58
N HIS A 76 7.32 -4.93 8.02
CA HIS A 76 6.18 -5.47 7.31
C HIS A 76 5.33 -4.31 6.77
N PHE A 77 4.88 -4.44 5.53
CA PHE A 77 3.98 -3.49 4.87
C PHE A 77 2.87 -4.25 4.19
N ARG A 78 1.68 -3.65 4.15
CA ARG A 78 0.57 -4.15 3.34
C ARG A 78 -0.26 -3.01 2.79
N ILE A 79 -0.95 -3.32 1.69
CA ILE A 79 -2.12 -2.57 1.23
C ILE A 79 -3.34 -3.25 1.81
N PHE A 80 -4.11 -2.52 2.61
CA PHE A 80 -5.34 -3.03 3.23
C PHE A 80 -6.53 -2.34 2.60
N GLN A 81 -7.36 -3.09 1.87
CA GLN A 81 -8.59 -2.56 1.28
C GLN A 81 -9.60 -2.26 2.40
N THR A 82 -10.15 -1.05 2.42
CA THR A 82 -11.03 -0.57 3.49
C THR A 82 -12.50 -0.46 3.08
N SER A 83 -12.77 -0.52 1.78
CA SER A 83 -14.11 -0.57 1.19
C SER A 83 -13.99 -1.09 -0.24
N VAL A 84 -15.13 -1.23 -0.92
CA VAL A 84 -15.22 -1.73 -2.28
C VAL A 84 -14.38 -0.92 -3.28
N ASN A 85 -13.94 -1.59 -4.34
CA ASN A 85 -13.28 -0.98 -5.50
C ASN A 85 -14.30 -0.29 -6.43
N SER A 86 -13.89 0.19 -7.60
CA SER A 86 -14.78 0.89 -8.55
C SER A 86 -15.94 0.04 -9.08
N SER A 87 -15.87 -1.29 -9.00
CA SER A 87 -16.94 -2.21 -9.41
C SER A 87 -17.85 -2.65 -8.26
N GLY A 88 -17.65 -2.12 -7.05
CA GLY A 88 -18.43 -2.52 -5.88
C GLY A 88 -17.99 -3.86 -5.27
N SER A 89 -16.76 -4.33 -5.56
CA SER A 89 -16.23 -5.59 -5.03
C SER A 89 -15.00 -5.41 -4.14
N ASP A 90 -14.70 -6.42 -3.32
CA ASP A 90 -13.52 -6.45 -2.43
C ASP A 90 -12.26 -7.01 -3.13
N ARG A 91 -12.20 -6.93 -4.46
CA ARG A 91 -11.05 -7.39 -5.23
C ARG A 91 -9.98 -6.32 -5.28
N LEU A 92 -8.79 -6.65 -4.80
CA LEU A 92 -7.61 -5.78 -4.85
C LEU A 92 -6.85 -6.05 -6.16
N HIS A 93 -7.10 -5.21 -7.18
CA HIS A 93 -6.42 -5.28 -8.48
C HIS A 93 -5.16 -4.41 -8.50
N CYS A 94 -4.08 -4.92 -7.91
CA CYS A 94 -2.76 -4.29 -7.88
C CYS A 94 -1.71 -5.32 -8.29
N THR A 95 -0.76 -4.94 -9.15
CA THR A 95 0.31 -5.84 -9.60
C THR A 95 1.63 -5.53 -8.91
N ASP A 96 1.93 -4.26 -8.62
CA ASP A 96 3.20 -3.84 -8.05
C ASP A 96 3.01 -2.87 -6.89
N ILE A 97 3.91 -2.97 -5.91
CA ILE A 97 4.10 -2.00 -4.84
C ILE A 97 5.59 -1.64 -4.76
N GLU A 98 5.89 -0.35 -4.72
CA GLU A 98 7.24 0.16 -4.50
C GLU A 98 7.22 1.07 -3.27
N LEU A 99 8.18 0.86 -2.36
CA LEU A 99 8.30 1.60 -1.11
C LEU A 99 9.64 2.35 -1.11
N TYR A 100 9.59 3.63 -0.78
CA TYR A 100 10.75 4.52 -0.78
C TYR A 100 10.91 5.17 0.60
N GLY A 101 12.16 5.39 0.99
CA GLY A 101 12.50 6.08 2.23
C GLY A 101 13.83 5.62 2.81
N ASN A 102 14.01 5.83 4.11
CA ASN A 102 15.25 5.52 4.80
C ASN A 102 15.26 4.07 5.30
N LEU A 103 16.12 3.25 4.69
CA LEU A 103 16.34 1.87 5.13
C LEU A 103 17.34 1.84 6.29
N THR A 104 16.91 1.24 7.39
CA THR A 104 17.71 1.01 8.60
C THR A 104 17.71 -0.48 8.94
N GLY A 105 18.70 -0.92 9.70
CA GLY A 105 18.83 -2.32 10.09
C GLY A 105 19.49 -3.18 9.01
N GLY A 106 20.61 -3.76 9.41
CA GLY A 106 21.60 -4.42 8.58
C GLY A 106 22.92 -4.35 9.34
N SER A 107 23.27 -5.43 10.02
CA SER A 107 24.63 -5.67 10.52
C SER A 107 25.47 -6.27 9.40
#